data_AF-A0A174ZR56-F1
#
_entry.id   AF-A0A174ZR56-F1
#
_cell.length_a   1.000
_cell.length_b   1.000
_cell.length_c   1.000
_cell.angle_alpha   90.00
_cell.angle_beta   90.00
_cell.angle_gamma   90.00
#
_symmetry.space_group_name_H-M   'P 1'
#
loop_
_entity.id
_entity.type
_entity.pdbx_description
1 polymer ?
#
loop_
_entity_poly.entity_id
_entity_poly.type
_entity_poly.pdbx_seq_one_letter_code
_entity_poly.pdbx_strand_id
1 'polypeptide(L)'
;MKKLKLLFNVSEAALTAAVFVLVTALVPMDIILKLVSQSVINGNPCLYDALISVNVSTMWRYVVPFVLFYVLYIQKYDLNSAIVIRRKNVRNVWINSQINMVVAAGFFSAYITVVTLTAGYLMTGKVYNWDEKFSKAFMATGDIVQNRPSLWLFIIAFVIEAFAILYVSGTLMMIMWWLTNNQWAGFLAALAVSSFENMAYMGFLTYYYKLRGNIYMNGVQIWRNILYPLILCLAVSLVTTVIIRRKDFFR
;
A
#
# COMPACT_ATOMS: atom_id res chain seq x y z
N MET A 1 14.48 -5.11 -30.64
CA MET A 1 14.57 -4.11 -29.54
C MET A 1 14.27 -2.66 -29.95
N LYS A 2 14.73 -2.13 -31.11
CA LYS A 2 14.40 -0.75 -31.55
C LYS A 2 12.88 -0.47 -31.69
N LYS A 3 12.11 -1.38 -32.29
CA LYS A 3 10.63 -1.26 -32.40
C LYS A 3 9.92 -1.28 -31.04
N LEU A 4 10.39 -2.10 -30.09
CA LEU A 4 9.84 -2.15 -28.73
C LEU A 4 10.12 -0.86 -27.94
N LYS A 5 11.34 -0.30 -28.07
CA LYS A 5 11.68 1.01 -27.46
C LYS A 5 10.83 2.15 -28.01
N LEU A 6 10.46 2.10 -29.28
CA LEU A 6 9.57 3.08 -29.91
C LEU A 6 8.12 2.93 -29.43
N LEU A 7 7.67 1.69 -29.18
CA LEU A 7 6.35 1.37 -28.63
C LEU A 7 6.16 1.85 -27.17
N PHE A 8 7.24 1.87 -26.38
CA PHE A 8 7.20 2.28 -24.96
C PHE A 8 7.76 3.68 -24.73
N ASN A 9 7.81 4.54 -25.74
CA ASN A 9 8.16 5.95 -25.56
C ASN A 9 6.96 6.70 -24.95
N VAL A 10 6.53 6.25 -23.78
CA VAL A 10 5.43 6.79 -23.00
C VAL A 10 5.99 7.95 -22.19
N SER A 11 5.40 9.14 -22.35
CA SER A 11 5.77 10.28 -21.53
C SER A 11 5.51 9.98 -20.05
N GLU A 12 6.27 10.61 -19.16
CA GLU A 12 6.03 10.49 -17.71
C GLU A 12 4.58 10.82 -17.36
N ALA A 13 4.00 11.86 -17.98
CA ALA A 13 2.60 12.23 -17.81
C ALA A 13 1.62 11.12 -18.21
N ALA A 14 1.87 10.41 -19.31
CA ALA A 14 1.01 9.32 -19.76
C ALA A 14 1.10 8.10 -18.84
N LEU A 15 2.28 7.78 -18.31
CA LEU A 15 2.42 6.70 -17.31
C LEU A 15 1.71 7.08 -16.00
N THR A 16 1.88 8.32 -15.54
CA THR A 16 1.15 8.83 -14.37
C THR A 16 -0.35 8.68 -14.58
N ALA A 17 -0.90 9.20 -15.69
CA ALA A 17 -2.33 9.07 -15.98
C ALA A 17 -2.80 7.61 -16.01
N ALA A 18 -2.03 6.70 -16.62
CA ALA A 18 -2.36 5.28 -16.68
C ALA A 18 -2.44 4.63 -15.28
N VAL A 19 -1.48 4.93 -14.39
CA VAL A 19 -1.47 4.40 -13.01
C VAL A 19 -2.69 4.92 -12.23
N PHE A 20 -3.04 6.19 -12.40
CA PHE A 20 -4.22 6.76 -11.74
C PHE A 20 -5.51 6.10 -12.22
N VAL A 21 -5.67 5.96 -13.54
CA VAL A 21 -6.83 5.28 -14.14
C VAL A 21 -6.93 3.84 -13.66
N LEU A 22 -5.81 3.12 -13.61
CA LEU A 22 -5.77 1.74 -13.11
C LEU A 22 -6.20 1.65 -11.65
N VAL A 23 -5.63 2.47 -10.76
CA VAL A 23 -6.00 2.46 -9.33
C VAL A 23 -7.48 2.84 -9.16
N THR A 24 -7.97 3.85 -9.88
CA THR A 24 -9.38 4.27 -9.82
C THR A 24 -10.34 3.26 -10.40
N ALA A 25 -9.93 2.41 -11.33
CA ALA A 25 -10.79 1.35 -11.86
C ALA A 25 -10.76 0.09 -10.99
N LEU A 26 -9.57 -0.30 -10.50
CA LEU A 26 -9.37 -1.56 -9.78
C LEU A 26 -9.88 -1.51 -8.33
N VAL A 27 -9.76 -0.37 -7.65
CA VAL A 27 -10.27 -0.23 -6.27
C VAL A 27 -11.80 -0.42 -6.22
N PRO A 28 -12.61 0.29 -7.03
CA PRO A 28 -14.05 0.09 -7.04
C PRO A 28 -14.45 -1.30 -7.55
N MET A 29 -13.74 -1.84 -8.56
CA MET A 29 -13.99 -3.21 -9.04
C MET A 29 -13.85 -4.24 -7.92
N ASP A 30 -12.81 -4.15 -7.09
CA ASP A 30 -12.59 -5.09 -5.98
C ASP A 30 -13.63 -4.91 -4.86
N ILE A 31 -14.07 -3.67 -4.60
CA ILE A 31 -15.20 -3.37 -3.71
C ILE A 31 -16.47 -4.07 -4.21
N ILE A 32 -16.81 -3.93 -5.50
CA ILE A 32 -17.99 -4.60 -6.09
C ILE A 32 -17.87 -6.11 -5.91
N LEU A 33 -16.76 -6.71 -6.33
CA LEU A 33 -16.60 -8.17 -6.33
C LEU A 33 -16.66 -8.79 -4.93
N LYS A 34 -16.16 -8.12 -3.90
CA LYS A 34 -16.08 -8.68 -2.54
C LYS A 34 -17.19 -8.24 -1.60
N LEU A 35 -17.79 -7.07 -1.84
CA LEU A 35 -18.78 -6.49 -0.94
C LEU A 35 -20.18 -6.47 -1.53
N VAL A 36 -20.31 -6.25 -2.84
CA VAL A 36 -21.61 -6.00 -3.49
C VAL A 36 -22.08 -7.17 -4.36
N SER A 37 -21.17 -8.02 -4.82
CA SER A 37 -21.53 -9.21 -5.62
C SER A 37 -22.33 -10.19 -4.78
N GLN A 38 -23.56 -10.49 -5.21
CA GLN A 38 -24.52 -11.36 -4.51
C GLN A 38 -23.97 -12.75 -4.16
N SER A 39 -22.98 -13.25 -4.92
CA SER A 39 -22.29 -14.52 -4.64
C SER A 39 -21.43 -14.52 -3.35
N VAL A 40 -21.16 -13.34 -2.76
CA VAL A 40 -20.26 -13.15 -1.61
C VAL A 40 -20.93 -12.34 -0.48
N ILE A 41 -22.19 -11.91 -0.65
CA ILE A 41 -22.88 -11.08 0.36
C ILE A 41 -23.25 -11.95 1.57
N ASN A 42 -22.40 -11.90 2.60
CA ASN A 42 -22.75 -12.28 3.96
C ASN A 42 -23.11 -11.02 4.75
N GLY A 43 -24.28 -10.45 4.46
CA GLY A 43 -24.79 -9.23 5.11
C GLY A 43 -24.53 -7.94 4.32
N ASN A 44 -25.33 -6.91 4.63
CA ASN A 44 -25.31 -5.61 3.98
C ASN A 44 -23.98 -4.88 4.27
N PRO A 45 -23.24 -4.45 3.25
CA PRO A 45 -21.97 -3.74 3.43
C PRO A 45 -22.20 -2.25 3.74
N CYS A 46 -21.21 -1.62 4.38
CA CYS A 46 -21.10 -0.18 4.54
C CYS A 46 -19.70 0.34 4.15
N LEU A 47 -19.52 1.67 4.22
CA LEU A 47 -18.24 2.32 3.94
C LEU A 47 -17.08 1.79 4.78
N TYR A 48 -17.32 1.41 6.04
CA TYR A 48 -16.26 0.87 6.90
C TYR A 48 -15.78 -0.49 6.36
N ASP A 49 -16.70 -1.31 5.84
CA ASP A 49 -16.36 -2.59 5.23
C ASP A 49 -15.57 -2.41 3.93
N ALA A 50 -15.84 -1.33 3.18
CA ALA A 50 -15.05 -0.94 2.00
C ALA A 50 -13.61 -0.60 2.38
N LEU A 51 -13.41 0.21 3.43
CA LEU A 51 -12.08 0.55 3.94
C LEU A 51 -11.32 -0.69 4.42
N ILE A 52 -11.98 -1.62 5.14
CA ILE A 52 -11.38 -2.89 5.55
C ILE A 52 -11.02 -3.74 4.31
N SER A 53 -11.96 -3.94 3.39
CA SER A 53 -11.77 -4.80 2.21
C SER A 53 -10.57 -4.35 1.35
N VAL A 54 -10.48 -3.03 1.11
CA VAL A 54 -9.39 -2.43 0.34
C VAL A 54 -8.04 -2.63 1.01
N ASN A 55 -7.95 -2.39 2.32
CA ASN A 55 -6.72 -2.64 3.08
C ASN A 55 -6.35 -4.13 3.12
N VAL A 56 -7.33 -5.02 3.27
CA VAL A 56 -7.09 -6.46 3.34
C VAL A 56 -6.51 -7.00 2.03
N SER A 57 -6.91 -6.47 0.89
CA SER A 57 -6.69 -7.21 -0.37
C SER A 57 -6.29 -6.33 -1.55
N THR A 58 -7.02 -5.25 -1.83
CA THR A 58 -6.75 -4.38 -2.98
C THR A 58 -5.35 -3.75 -2.90
N MET A 59 -4.92 -3.35 -1.70
CA MET A 59 -3.60 -2.76 -1.45
C MET A 59 -2.47 -3.66 -1.97
N TRP A 60 -2.44 -4.92 -1.54
CA TRP A 60 -1.39 -5.85 -1.91
C TRP A 60 -1.55 -6.43 -3.32
N ARG A 61 -2.79 -6.60 -3.79
CA ARG A 61 -3.03 -7.24 -5.09
C ARG A 61 -2.81 -6.31 -6.27
N TYR A 62 -3.15 -5.04 -6.11
CA TYR A 62 -3.17 -4.08 -7.22
C TYR A 62 -2.30 -2.86 -6.93
N VAL A 63 -2.51 -2.21 -5.79
CA VAL A 63 -1.94 -0.89 -5.52
C VAL A 63 -0.42 -0.95 -5.42
N VAL A 64 0.11 -1.85 -4.59
CA VAL A 64 1.56 -2.03 -4.41
C VAL A 64 2.27 -2.33 -5.73
N PRO A 65 1.87 -3.34 -6.54
CA PRO A 65 2.49 -3.59 -7.84
C PRO A 65 2.54 -2.38 -8.78
N PHE A 66 1.42 -1.67 -8.96
CA PHE A 66 1.35 -0.56 -9.92
C PHE A 66 2.06 0.70 -9.41
N VAL A 67 1.91 1.03 -8.13
CA VAL A 67 2.59 2.19 -7.54
C VAL A 67 4.09 1.97 -7.48
N LEU A 68 4.57 0.77 -7.12
CA LEU A 68 6.00 0.50 -7.10
C LEU A 68 6.62 0.45 -8.49
N PHE A 69 5.87 -0.01 -9.50
CA PHE A 69 6.31 0.09 -10.90
C PHE A 69 6.48 1.56 -11.31
N TYR A 70 5.54 2.42 -10.94
CA TYR A 70 5.62 3.86 -11.18
C TYR A 70 6.84 4.49 -10.48
N VAL A 71 7.06 4.15 -9.20
CA VAL A 71 8.24 4.62 -8.44
C VAL A 71 9.53 4.17 -9.09
N LEU A 72 9.63 2.91 -9.51
CA LEU A 72 10.79 2.37 -10.23
C LEU A 72 11.06 3.16 -11.52
N TYR A 73 10.01 3.51 -12.27
CA TYR A 73 10.16 4.27 -13.51
C TYR A 73 10.67 5.70 -13.27
N ILE A 74 10.13 6.41 -12.28
CA ILE A 74 10.54 7.78 -11.95
C ILE A 74 11.95 7.81 -11.37
N GLN A 75 12.26 6.88 -10.46
CA GLN A 75 13.54 6.86 -9.75
C GLN A 75 14.62 6.07 -10.51
N LYS A 76 14.39 5.64 -11.77
CA LYS A 76 15.26 4.72 -12.54
C LYS A 76 16.75 5.08 -12.60
N TYR A 77 17.09 6.35 -12.35
CA TYR A 77 18.47 6.85 -12.35
C TYR A 77 19.05 7.12 -10.95
N ASP A 78 18.23 7.19 -9.91
CA ASP A 78 18.66 7.67 -8.57
C ASP A 78 19.72 6.76 -7.93
N LEU A 79 19.57 5.43 -8.09
CA LEU A 79 20.45 4.43 -7.48
C LEU A 79 21.51 3.85 -8.44
N ASN A 80 21.75 4.49 -9.59
CA ASN A 80 22.78 4.05 -10.52
C ASN A 80 24.19 4.25 -9.93
N SER A 81 25.01 3.20 -9.91
CA SER A 81 26.37 3.22 -9.38
C SER A 81 27.23 4.38 -9.92
N ALA A 82 27.10 4.72 -11.21
CA ALA A 82 27.85 5.83 -11.80
C ALA A 82 27.45 7.20 -11.22
N ILE A 83 26.17 7.40 -10.88
CA ILE A 83 25.66 8.62 -10.25
C ILE A 83 26.06 8.66 -8.77
N VAL A 84 26.00 7.52 -8.08
CA VAL A 84 26.41 7.41 -6.67
C VAL A 84 27.88 7.77 -6.49
N ILE A 85 28.76 7.23 -7.34
CA ILE A 85 30.21 7.52 -7.31
C ILE A 85 30.47 9.02 -7.52
N ARG A 86 29.75 9.66 -8.46
CA ARG A 86 29.88 11.11 -8.73
C ARG A 86 29.44 11.98 -7.55
N ARG A 87 28.41 11.57 -6.81
CA ARG A 87 27.89 12.34 -5.67
C ARG A 87 28.76 12.26 -4.41
N LYS A 88 29.78 11.38 -4.36
CA LYS A 88 30.76 11.17 -3.27
C LYS A 88 30.19 10.84 -1.88
N ASN A 89 28.90 11.04 -1.62
CA ASN A 89 28.23 10.75 -0.36
C ASN A 89 27.01 9.84 -0.57
N VAL A 90 27.23 8.55 -0.33
CA VAL A 90 26.24 7.47 -0.42
C VAL A 90 25.01 7.72 0.43
N ARG A 91 25.20 8.27 1.65
CA ARG A 91 24.11 8.54 2.59
C ARG A 91 23.15 9.59 2.03
N ASN A 92 23.68 10.64 1.40
CA ASN A 92 22.85 11.68 0.81
C ASN A 92 22.04 11.16 -0.37
N VAL A 93 22.60 10.26 -1.19
CA VAL A 93 21.84 9.62 -2.28
C VAL A 93 20.67 8.82 -1.70
N TRP A 94 20.94 7.98 -0.71
CA TRP A 94 19.90 7.18 -0.07
C TRP A 94 18.82 8.02 0.59
N ILE A 95 19.20 9.05 1.36
CA ILE A 95 18.24 9.96 2.01
C ILE A 95 17.33 10.61 0.96
N ASN A 96 17.88 11.06 -0.17
CA ASN A 96 17.07 11.66 -1.24
C ASN A 96 16.10 10.63 -1.85
N SER A 97 16.54 9.41 -2.12
CA SER A 97 15.66 8.34 -2.60
C SER A 97 14.55 8.00 -1.59
N GLN A 98 14.89 8.00 -0.29
CA GLN A 98 13.92 7.81 0.79
C GLN A 98 12.90 8.95 0.87
N ILE A 99 13.33 10.22 0.72
CA ILE A 99 12.42 11.37 0.65
C ILE A 99 11.46 11.21 -0.53
N ASN A 100 11.98 10.88 -1.72
CA ASN A 100 11.15 10.64 -2.91
C ASN A 100 10.14 9.50 -2.67
N MET A 101 10.54 8.45 -1.96
CA MET A 101 9.64 7.35 -1.59
C MET A 101 8.57 7.78 -0.57
N VAL A 102 8.91 8.60 0.43
CA VAL A 102 7.94 9.16 1.39
C VAL A 102 6.91 10.03 0.67
N VAL A 103 7.36 10.90 -0.25
CA VAL A 103 6.47 11.75 -1.04
C VAL A 103 5.52 10.90 -1.90
N ALA A 104 6.05 9.89 -2.60
CA ALA A 104 5.23 8.98 -3.40
C ALA A 104 4.22 8.21 -2.54
N ALA A 105 4.66 7.61 -1.42
CA ALA A 105 3.79 6.85 -0.53
C ALA A 105 2.69 7.74 0.08
N GLY A 106 3.03 8.96 0.52
CA GLY A 106 2.07 9.91 1.08
C GLY A 106 1.05 10.41 0.06
N PHE A 107 1.49 10.66 -1.17
CA PHE A 107 0.60 11.05 -2.25
C PHE A 107 -0.39 9.92 -2.59
N PHE A 108 0.12 8.70 -2.83
CA PHE A 108 -0.74 7.57 -3.21
C PHE A 108 -1.62 7.06 -2.07
N SER A 109 -1.19 7.17 -0.81
CA SER A 109 -2.04 6.83 0.34
C SER A 109 -3.23 7.79 0.45
N ALA A 110 -3.01 9.09 0.32
CA ALA A 110 -4.10 10.07 0.29
C ALA A 110 -5.03 9.84 -0.90
N TYR A 111 -4.46 9.61 -2.09
CA TYR A 111 -5.22 9.34 -3.30
C TYR A 111 -6.12 8.12 -3.17
N ILE A 112 -5.59 6.98 -2.70
CA ILE A 112 -6.40 5.78 -2.56
C ILE A 112 -7.45 5.90 -1.47
N THR A 113 -7.19 6.68 -0.42
CA THR A 113 -8.22 7.02 0.56
C THR A 113 -9.40 7.74 -0.09
N VAL A 114 -9.14 8.77 -0.90
CA VAL A 114 -10.21 9.49 -1.61
C VAL A 114 -10.99 8.54 -2.52
N VAL A 115 -10.30 7.75 -3.35
CA VAL A 115 -10.95 6.77 -4.25
C VAL A 115 -11.80 5.77 -3.46
N THR A 116 -11.28 5.25 -2.36
CA THR A 116 -11.98 4.25 -1.52
C THR A 116 -13.20 4.87 -0.84
N LEU A 117 -13.09 6.10 -0.34
CA LEU A 117 -14.21 6.80 0.29
C LEU A 117 -15.32 7.08 -0.71
N THR A 118 -14.98 7.63 -1.88
CA THR A 118 -15.96 7.94 -2.93
C THR A 118 -16.61 6.66 -3.46
N ALA A 119 -15.82 5.66 -3.86
CA ALA A 119 -16.35 4.41 -4.40
C ALA A 119 -17.13 3.61 -3.35
N GLY A 120 -16.58 3.49 -2.13
CA GLY A 120 -17.23 2.78 -1.04
C GLY A 120 -18.58 3.39 -0.69
N TYR A 121 -18.69 4.71 -0.63
CA TYR A 121 -19.95 5.39 -0.36
C TYR A 121 -20.96 5.21 -1.50
N LEU A 122 -20.53 5.43 -2.75
CA LEU A 122 -21.40 5.27 -3.93
C LEU A 122 -21.95 3.83 -4.07
N MET A 123 -21.17 2.83 -3.68
CA MET A 123 -21.52 1.42 -3.85
C MET A 123 -22.31 0.84 -2.68
N THR A 124 -22.05 1.29 -1.45
CA THR A 124 -22.71 0.74 -0.26
C THR A 124 -23.89 1.59 0.21
N GLY A 125 -23.93 2.88 -0.14
CA GLY A 125 -25.02 3.81 0.20
C GLY A 125 -25.10 4.18 1.69
N LYS A 126 -24.40 3.47 2.58
CA LYS A 126 -24.38 3.70 4.03
C LYS A 126 -22.96 3.92 4.53
N VAL A 127 -22.79 4.94 5.37
CA VAL A 127 -21.51 5.20 6.05
C VAL A 127 -21.25 4.14 7.12
N TYR A 128 -22.27 3.76 7.90
CA TYR A 128 -22.15 2.80 9.00
C TYR A 128 -23.47 2.03 9.14
N ASN A 129 -23.37 0.73 9.41
CA ASN A 129 -24.53 -0.13 9.67
C ASN A 129 -24.21 -1.31 10.62
N TRP A 130 -23.09 -1.28 11.35
CA TRP A 130 -22.67 -2.44 12.17
C TRP A 130 -23.56 -2.68 13.40
N ASP A 131 -24.44 -1.74 13.71
CA ASP A 131 -25.51 -1.81 14.70
C ASP A 131 -26.79 -2.48 14.16
N GLU A 132 -26.88 -2.71 12.85
CA GLU A 132 -28.03 -3.37 12.22
C GLU A 132 -27.88 -4.90 12.22
N LYS A 133 -29.01 -5.60 12.43
CA LYS A 133 -29.12 -7.04 12.14
C LYS A 133 -28.95 -7.23 10.64
N PHE A 134 -28.20 -8.26 10.23
CA PHE A 134 -27.78 -8.53 8.84
C PHE A 134 -26.68 -7.59 8.27
N SER A 135 -25.96 -6.84 9.09
CA SER A 135 -24.72 -6.18 8.66
C SER A 135 -23.59 -7.20 8.46
N LYS A 136 -22.55 -6.84 7.69
CA LYS A 136 -21.34 -7.68 7.59
C LYS A 136 -20.66 -7.92 8.93
N ALA A 137 -20.67 -6.91 9.81
CA ALA A 137 -20.17 -7.06 11.17
C ALA A 137 -20.94 -8.13 11.93
N PHE A 138 -22.28 -8.05 11.94
CA PHE A 138 -23.14 -9.06 12.58
C PHE A 138 -22.91 -10.47 12.05
N MET A 139 -22.75 -10.63 10.73
CA MET A 139 -22.46 -11.93 10.12
C MET A 139 -21.07 -12.49 10.49
N ALA A 140 -20.13 -11.62 10.87
CA ALA A 140 -18.79 -12.02 11.27
C ALA A 140 -18.64 -12.25 12.79
N THR A 141 -19.37 -11.50 13.62
CA THR A 141 -19.26 -11.55 15.09
C THR A 141 -20.40 -12.34 15.75
N GLY A 142 -21.54 -12.48 15.08
CA GLY A 142 -22.77 -13.04 15.65
C GLY A 142 -23.56 -12.09 16.55
N ASP A 143 -23.08 -10.85 16.74
CA ASP A 143 -23.72 -9.85 17.60
C ASP A 143 -23.59 -8.44 16.99
N ILE A 144 -24.51 -7.54 17.38
CA ILE A 144 -24.50 -6.15 16.91
C ILE A 144 -23.39 -5.35 17.59
N VAL A 145 -22.76 -4.45 16.84
CA VAL A 145 -21.71 -3.60 17.38
C VAL A 145 -22.36 -2.41 18.08
N GLN A 146 -22.38 -2.44 19.42
CA GLN A 146 -23.03 -1.39 20.23
C GLN A 146 -22.25 -0.07 20.20
N ASN A 147 -20.92 -0.13 20.19
CA ASN A 147 -20.06 1.05 20.22
C ASN A 147 -19.56 1.38 18.82
N ARG A 148 -20.15 2.38 18.20
CA ARG A 148 -19.73 2.87 16.88
C ARG A 148 -18.29 3.40 16.91
N PRO A 149 -17.36 2.85 16.10
CA PRO A 149 -16.02 3.42 15.97
C PRO A 149 -16.08 4.77 15.25
N SER A 150 -15.24 5.71 15.69
CA SER A 150 -15.09 7.01 15.02
C SER A 150 -14.65 6.85 13.57
N LEU A 151 -15.40 7.45 12.63
CA LEU A 151 -15.09 7.43 11.20
C LEU A 151 -13.72 8.07 10.93
N TRP A 152 -13.43 9.19 11.58
CA TRP A 152 -12.16 9.90 11.41
C TRP A 152 -10.98 9.06 11.86
N LEU A 153 -11.11 8.35 12.97
CA LEU A 153 -10.07 7.43 13.45
C LEU A 153 -9.84 6.30 12.43
N PHE A 154 -10.91 5.81 11.80
CA PHE A 154 -10.86 4.80 10.75
C PHE A 154 -10.13 5.28 9.50
N ILE A 155 -10.42 6.50 9.05
CA ILE A 155 -9.77 7.12 7.89
C ILE A 155 -8.28 7.36 8.19
N ILE A 156 -7.95 7.87 9.37
CA ILE A 156 -6.55 8.09 9.79
C ILE A 156 -5.79 6.77 9.78
N ALA A 157 -6.35 5.72 10.40
CA ALA A 157 -5.74 4.39 10.39
C ALA A 157 -5.56 3.88 8.96
N PHE A 158 -6.57 4.01 8.11
CA PHE A 158 -6.49 3.60 6.70
C PHE A 158 -5.36 4.32 5.94
N VAL A 159 -5.25 5.65 6.07
CA VAL A 159 -4.20 6.45 5.41
C VAL A 159 -2.81 6.02 5.88
N ILE A 160 -2.63 5.83 7.19
CA ILE A 160 -1.35 5.45 7.80
C ILE A 160 -0.95 4.03 7.39
N GLU A 161 -1.89 3.10 7.38
CA GLU A 161 -1.62 1.73 6.92
C GLU A 161 -1.26 1.70 5.44
N ALA A 162 -2.02 2.40 4.58
CA ALA A 162 -1.73 2.49 3.16
C ALA A 162 -0.35 3.11 2.90
N PHE A 163 -0.01 4.17 3.63
CA PHE A 163 1.31 4.79 3.61
C PHE A 163 2.39 3.78 4.00
N ALA A 164 2.23 3.08 5.13
CA ALA A 164 3.22 2.17 5.66
C ALA A 164 3.47 0.99 4.71
N ILE A 165 2.41 0.41 4.13
CA ILE A 165 2.50 -0.65 3.13
C ILE A 165 3.35 -0.17 1.93
N LEU A 166 3.00 0.98 1.35
CA LEU A 166 3.71 1.52 0.19
C LEU A 166 5.17 1.85 0.52
N TYR A 167 5.41 2.55 1.63
CA TYR A 167 6.73 2.99 2.04
C TYR A 167 7.66 1.81 2.36
N VAL A 168 7.19 0.82 3.13
CA VAL A 168 7.98 -0.35 3.50
C VAL A 168 8.29 -1.19 2.26
N SER A 169 7.29 -1.49 1.42
CA SER A 169 7.51 -2.27 0.20
C SER A 169 8.41 -1.55 -0.81
N GLY A 170 8.27 -0.23 -0.94
CA GLY A 170 9.16 0.58 -1.77
C GLY A 170 10.59 0.65 -1.24
N THR A 171 10.75 0.68 0.09
CA THR A 171 12.08 0.64 0.71
C THR A 171 12.75 -0.72 0.52
N LEU A 172 11.99 -1.82 0.62
CA LEU A 172 12.47 -3.16 0.30
C LEU A 172 12.88 -3.29 -1.18
N MET A 173 12.10 -2.71 -2.09
CA MET A 173 12.45 -2.62 -3.51
C MET A 173 13.79 -1.90 -3.71
N MET A 174 13.94 -0.72 -3.11
CA MET A 174 15.15 0.10 -3.24
C MET A 174 16.39 -0.56 -2.64
N ILE A 175 16.28 -1.21 -1.47
CA ILE A 175 17.45 -1.90 -0.87
C ILE A 175 17.86 -3.12 -1.69
N MET A 176 16.89 -3.87 -2.24
CA MET A 176 17.20 -5.01 -3.11
C MET A 176 17.81 -4.56 -4.43
N TRP A 177 17.32 -3.47 -5.01
CA TRP A 177 17.97 -2.82 -6.15
C TRP A 177 19.40 -2.38 -5.76
N TRP A 178 19.58 -1.74 -4.62
CA TRP A 178 20.89 -1.33 -4.13
C TRP A 178 21.86 -2.50 -4.02
N LEU A 179 21.46 -3.61 -3.41
CA LEU A 179 22.34 -4.76 -3.20
C LEU A 179 22.69 -5.48 -4.51
N THR A 180 21.75 -5.55 -5.45
CA THR A 180 21.91 -6.31 -6.70
C THR A 180 22.41 -5.49 -7.88
N ASN A 181 22.48 -4.16 -7.76
CA ASN A 181 22.67 -3.22 -8.88
C ASN A 181 21.62 -3.39 -10.00
N ASN A 182 20.48 -4.03 -9.72
CA ASN A 182 19.46 -4.31 -10.72
C ASN A 182 18.07 -3.86 -10.24
N GLN A 183 17.50 -2.85 -10.93
CA GLN A 183 16.18 -2.30 -10.61
C GLN A 183 15.08 -3.37 -10.65
N TRP A 184 15.14 -4.29 -11.61
CA TRP A 184 14.12 -5.32 -11.79
C TRP A 184 14.19 -6.39 -10.71
N ALA A 185 15.39 -6.69 -10.19
CA ALA A 185 15.53 -7.58 -9.04
C ALA A 185 14.86 -6.97 -7.79
N GLY A 186 15.00 -5.65 -7.59
CA GLY A 186 14.28 -4.93 -6.55
C GLY A 186 12.77 -5.03 -6.69
N PHE A 187 12.26 -4.80 -7.90
CA PHE A 187 10.82 -4.88 -8.17
C PHE A 187 10.25 -6.28 -7.98
N LEU A 188 10.94 -7.31 -8.48
CA LEU A 188 10.54 -8.70 -8.29
C LEU A 188 10.51 -9.09 -6.82
N ALA A 189 11.47 -8.61 -6.01
CA ALA A 189 11.45 -8.83 -4.56
C ALA A 189 10.21 -8.19 -3.91
N ALA A 190 9.85 -6.96 -4.31
CA ALA A 190 8.66 -6.32 -3.80
C ALA A 190 7.36 -7.05 -4.22
N LEU A 191 7.29 -7.57 -5.44
CA LEU A 191 6.16 -8.39 -5.89
C LEU A 191 6.05 -9.71 -5.13
N ALA A 192 7.18 -10.35 -4.82
CA ALA A 192 7.20 -11.56 -3.99
C ALA A 192 6.66 -11.28 -2.59
N VAL A 193 7.11 -10.18 -1.96
CA VAL A 193 6.58 -9.73 -0.66
C VAL A 193 5.08 -9.43 -0.75
N SER A 194 4.65 -8.70 -1.77
CA SER A 194 3.23 -8.36 -2.00
C SER A 194 2.36 -9.60 -2.14
N SER A 195 2.86 -10.60 -2.86
CA SER A 195 2.15 -11.87 -3.07
C SER A 195 2.05 -12.67 -1.77
N PHE A 196 3.15 -12.73 -1.01
CA PHE A 196 3.17 -13.39 0.30
C PHE A 196 2.23 -12.70 1.29
N GLU A 197 2.27 -11.38 1.41
CA GLU A 197 1.38 -10.61 2.31
C GLU A 197 -0.10 -10.74 1.94
N ASN A 198 -0.41 -10.96 0.65
CA ASN A 198 -1.78 -11.18 0.19
C ASN A 198 -2.27 -12.62 0.43
N MET A 199 -1.40 -13.62 0.29
CA MET A 199 -1.76 -15.05 0.38
C MET A 199 -1.60 -15.64 1.79
N ALA A 200 -0.68 -15.12 2.59
CA ALA A 200 -0.41 -15.64 3.91
C ALA A 200 -1.54 -15.30 4.89
N TYR A 201 -1.96 -16.30 5.67
CA TYR A 201 -2.90 -16.07 6.77
C TYR A 201 -2.32 -15.12 7.84
N MET A 202 -1.01 -15.27 8.11
CA MET A 202 -0.18 -14.38 8.92
C MET A 202 0.94 -13.76 8.05
N GLY A 203 0.68 -12.60 7.47
CA GLY A 203 1.71 -11.80 6.79
C GLY A 203 2.84 -11.40 7.75
N PHE A 204 4.04 -11.17 7.22
CA PHE A 204 5.20 -10.78 8.03
C PHE A 204 5.16 -9.30 8.41
N LEU A 205 4.67 -8.44 7.51
CA LEU A 205 4.67 -6.99 7.67
C LEU A 205 3.35 -6.48 8.26
N THR A 206 2.21 -6.82 7.65
CA THR A 206 0.93 -6.17 7.98
C THR A 206 0.11 -6.87 9.05
N TYR A 207 0.38 -8.14 9.36
CA TYR A 207 -0.49 -8.96 10.21
C TYR A 207 -0.84 -8.31 11.55
N TYR A 208 0.14 -7.63 12.17
CA TYR A 208 -0.04 -7.03 13.49
C TYR A 208 -0.84 -5.74 13.48
N TYR A 209 -0.93 -5.01 12.37
CA TYR A 209 -1.58 -3.70 12.36
C TYR A 209 -2.73 -3.54 11.36
N LYS A 210 -2.90 -4.48 10.42
CA LYS A 210 -3.89 -4.38 9.34
C LYS A 210 -5.32 -4.22 9.83
N LEU A 211 -6.10 -3.36 9.17
CA LEU A 211 -7.55 -3.37 9.33
C LEU A 211 -8.13 -4.71 8.85
N ARG A 212 -8.70 -5.50 9.77
CA ARG A 212 -9.33 -6.82 9.50
C ARG A 212 -10.61 -6.97 10.33
N GLY A 213 -11.30 -8.10 10.18
CA GLY A 213 -12.54 -8.42 10.91
C GLY A 213 -12.47 -8.29 12.43
N ASN A 214 -11.29 -8.37 13.06
CA ASN A 214 -11.15 -8.11 14.51
C ASN A 214 -11.58 -6.69 14.91
N ILE A 215 -11.65 -5.74 13.98
CA ILE A 215 -12.15 -4.39 14.21
C ILE A 215 -13.64 -4.38 14.54
N TYR A 216 -14.41 -5.35 14.06
CA TYR A 216 -15.83 -5.46 14.42
C TYR A 216 -16.00 -5.64 15.93
N MET A 217 -15.04 -6.28 16.61
CA MET A 217 -15.08 -6.49 18.07
C MET A 217 -14.33 -5.41 18.84
N ASN A 218 -13.11 -5.06 18.41
CA ASN A 218 -12.19 -4.25 19.20
C ASN A 218 -12.16 -2.78 18.78
N GLY A 219 -12.84 -2.42 17.70
CA GLY A 219 -12.70 -1.10 17.06
C GLY A 219 -11.29 -0.86 16.53
N VAL A 220 -11.02 0.40 16.17
CA VAL A 220 -9.68 0.85 15.75
C VAL A 220 -8.85 1.17 16.99
N GLN A 221 -7.72 0.49 17.14
CA GLN A 221 -6.83 0.65 18.28
C GLN A 221 -5.64 1.55 17.90
N ILE A 222 -5.42 2.63 18.64
CA ILE A 222 -4.35 3.60 18.34
C ILE A 222 -2.97 2.92 18.34
N TRP A 223 -2.67 2.11 19.36
CA TRP A 223 -1.38 1.41 19.44
C TRP A 223 -1.14 0.48 18.25
N ARG A 224 -2.17 -0.24 17.84
CA ARG A 224 -2.07 -1.30 16.84
C ARG A 224 -2.15 -0.76 15.42
N ASN A 225 -3.15 0.05 15.12
CA ASN A 225 -3.48 0.49 13.75
C ASN A 225 -2.79 1.81 13.35
N ILE A 226 -2.26 2.57 14.32
CA ILE A 226 -1.62 3.87 14.05
C ILE A 226 -0.14 3.84 14.43
N LEU A 227 0.19 3.52 15.69
CA LEU A 227 1.57 3.65 16.17
C LEU A 227 2.48 2.55 15.61
N TYR A 228 2.03 1.29 15.61
CA TYR A 228 2.82 0.18 15.07
C TYR A 228 3.27 0.38 13.60
N PRO A 229 2.39 0.73 12.63
CA PRO A 229 2.83 0.93 11.24
C PRO A 229 3.85 2.07 11.10
N LEU A 230 3.73 3.15 11.89
CA LEU A 230 4.71 4.23 11.91
C LEU A 230 6.06 3.79 12.49
N ILE A 231 6.05 3.02 13.57
CA ILE A 231 7.26 2.42 14.16
C ILE A 231 7.94 1.50 13.15
N LEU A 232 7.17 0.69 12.41
CA LEU A 232 7.71 -0.17 11.37
C LEU A 232 8.40 0.65 10.27
N CYS A 233 7.79 1.75 9.81
CA CYS A 233 8.41 2.64 8.83
C CYS A 233 9.76 3.18 9.33
N LEU A 234 9.80 3.66 10.58
CA LEU A 234 11.04 4.16 11.20
C LEU A 234 12.10 3.07 11.32
N ALA A 235 11.72 1.87 11.79
CA ALA A 235 12.63 0.74 11.93
C ALA A 235 13.25 0.33 10.59
N VAL A 236 12.43 0.20 9.54
CA VAL A 236 12.90 -0.15 8.19
C VAL A 236 13.82 0.94 7.63
N SER A 237 13.49 2.22 7.82
CA SER A 237 14.33 3.34 7.39
C SER A 237 15.70 3.34 8.07
N LEU A 238 15.74 3.11 9.38
CA LEU A 238 16.98 3.04 10.17
C LEU A 238 17.84 1.85 9.75
N VAL A 239 17.26 0.65 9.67
CA VAL A 239 17.97 -0.58 9.31
C VAL A 239 18.58 -0.46 7.91
N THR A 240 17.80 -0.01 6.93
CA THR A 240 18.31 0.15 5.56
C THR A 240 19.41 1.21 5.47
N THR A 241 19.31 2.31 6.22
CA THR A 241 20.36 3.34 6.28
C THR A 241 21.69 2.82 6.86
N VAL A 242 21.64 1.79 7.72
CA VAL A 242 22.85 1.10 8.20
C VAL A 242 23.41 0.15 7.13
N ILE A 243 22.54 -0.61 6.45
CA ILE A 243 22.94 -1.61 5.44
C ILE A 243 23.66 -0.95 4.25
N ILE A 244 23.15 0.18 3.73
CA ILE A 244 23.72 0.82 2.54
C ILE A 244 25.20 1.21 2.67
N ARG A 245 25.68 1.44 3.91
CA ARG A 245 27.05 1.89 4.18
C ARG A 245 28.09 0.81 3.93
N ARG A 246 27.65 -0.45 3.91
CA ARG A 246 28.52 -1.63 3.79
C ARG A 246 28.80 -2.05 2.34
N LYS A 247 28.27 -1.31 1.36
CA LYS A 247 28.40 -1.69 -0.05
C LYS A 247 29.68 -1.14 -0.67
N ASP A 248 30.51 -2.03 -1.17
CA ASP A 248 31.68 -1.70 -1.99
C ASP A 248 31.27 -1.50 -3.45
N PHE A 249 31.63 -0.35 -4.04
CA PHE A 249 31.30 0.02 -5.41
C PHE A 249 32.38 -0.36 -6.45
N PHE A 250 33.53 -0.88 -5.99
CA PHE A 250 34.69 -1.19 -6.82
C PHE A 250 34.89 -2.71 -7.07
N ARG A 251 33.85 -3.52 -6.82
CA ARG A 251 33.83 -4.93 -7.24
C ARG A 251 33.33 -5.06 -8.67
#